data_AF-A0A133ZTL7-F1
#
_entry.id   AF-A0A133ZTL7-F1
#
_cell.length_a   1.000
_cell.length_b   1.000
_cell.length_c   1.000
_cell.angle_alpha   90.00
_cell.angle_beta   90.00
_cell.angle_gamma   90.00
#
_symmetry.space_group_name_H-M   'P 1'
#
loop_
_entity.id
_entity.type
_entity.pdbx_description
1 polymer ?
#
loop_
_entity_poly.entity_id
_entity_poly.type
_entity_poly.pdbx_seq_one_letter_code
_entity_poly.pdbx_strand_id
1 'polypeptide(L)'
;MKSIFKEAQRIFVSVMEYHQYKFKYLPESVLFKAKQFYKEAQGKNTKFFPKFKRGTIVYVKFGVNIGSELSGNHFAIVLDKYDKVTKSTITVVPLSSKNNKYYQELNPYDNIYFKNSKYHLNKIDELISKWEVKSKEYISEIDASRPNNLNDFKNYVTKLLIANDGIMTDDIQKNINNYSEELITKALYKLKKGNKEFLESKDQHFKGIEKYKKYKNKDSYACVNMIQTIDKRKLTPVSEFESAGNITISEESMNLIENRIRKIYFNI
;
A
#
# COMPACT_ATOMS: atom_id res chain seq x y z
N MET A 1 -3.31 35.27 23.36
CA MET A 1 -3.04 34.27 22.31
C MET A 1 -2.25 33.05 22.84
N LYS A 2 -1.04 33.22 23.39
CA LYS A 2 -0.27 32.08 23.97
C LYS A 2 -1.02 31.35 25.12
N SER A 3 -1.80 32.06 25.91
CA SER A 3 -2.65 31.49 26.98
C SER A 3 -3.68 30.50 26.44
N ILE A 4 -4.40 30.87 25.37
CA ILE A 4 -5.44 30.05 24.75
C ILE A 4 -4.88 28.72 24.22
N PHE A 5 -3.70 28.74 23.59
CA PHE A 5 -3.06 27.50 23.12
C PHE A 5 -2.64 26.58 24.27
N LYS A 6 -2.15 27.15 25.38
CA LYS A 6 -1.83 26.36 26.59
C LYS A 6 -3.08 25.76 27.22
N GLU A 7 -4.18 26.52 27.27
CA GLU A 7 -5.46 26.05 27.76
C GLU A 7 -6.01 24.90 26.90
N ALA A 8 -6.04 25.07 25.57
CA ALA A 8 -6.46 24.03 24.65
C ALA A 8 -5.61 22.75 24.77
N GLN A 9 -4.29 22.90 24.92
CA GLN A 9 -3.39 21.77 25.15
C GLN A 9 -3.77 21.01 26.43
N ARG A 10 -3.97 21.71 27.56
CA ARG A 10 -4.36 21.08 28.83
C ARG A 10 -5.69 20.34 28.70
N ILE A 11 -6.70 20.96 28.08
CA ILE A 11 -8.01 20.34 27.87
C ILE A 11 -7.86 19.06 27.02
N PHE A 12 -7.11 19.09 25.92
CA PHE A 12 -6.91 17.90 25.11
C PHE A 12 -6.16 16.78 25.85
N VAL A 13 -5.21 17.12 26.73
CA VAL A 13 -4.56 16.13 27.59
C VAL A 13 -5.59 15.48 28.52
N SER A 14 -6.42 16.26 29.22
CA SER A 14 -7.48 15.73 30.08
C SER A 14 -8.51 14.89 29.31
N VAL A 15 -8.84 15.25 28.06
CA VAL A 15 -9.72 14.42 27.21
C VAL A 15 -9.17 13.00 27.02
N MET A 16 -7.85 12.84 26.93
CA MET A 16 -7.23 11.53 26.74
C MET A 16 -7.33 10.62 27.97
N GLU A 17 -7.46 11.19 29.17
CA GLU A 17 -7.60 10.46 30.43
C GLU A 17 -8.94 9.71 30.53
N TYR A 18 -9.97 10.13 29.77
CA TYR A 18 -11.26 9.44 29.73
C TYR A 18 -11.25 8.14 28.89
N HIS A 19 -10.16 7.85 28.17
CA HIS A 19 -9.96 6.62 27.38
C HIS A 19 -11.11 6.24 26.41
N GLN A 20 -11.90 7.21 25.96
CA GLN A 20 -13.01 6.92 25.03
C GLN A 20 -12.48 6.66 23.62
N TYR A 21 -12.99 5.59 22.98
CA TYR A 21 -12.55 5.17 21.64
C TYR A 21 -12.65 6.28 20.59
N LYS A 22 -13.65 7.18 20.69
CA LYS A 22 -13.81 8.32 19.78
C LYS A 22 -12.55 9.20 19.71
N PHE A 23 -11.87 9.39 20.83
CA PHE A 23 -10.69 10.26 20.94
C PHE A 23 -9.38 9.55 20.68
N LYS A 24 -9.39 8.27 20.28
CA LYS A 24 -8.19 7.46 20.02
C LYS A 24 -7.17 8.15 19.12
N TYR A 25 -7.63 8.88 18.09
CA TYR A 25 -6.78 9.55 17.11
C TYR A 25 -6.67 11.07 17.33
N LEU A 26 -7.11 11.57 18.49
CA LEU A 26 -7.09 13.01 18.78
C LEU A 26 -5.67 13.59 18.73
N PRO A 27 -4.65 12.98 19.38
CA PRO A 27 -3.29 13.51 19.35
C PRO A 27 -2.73 13.62 17.93
N GLU A 28 -2.89 12.56 17.12
CA GLU A 28 -2.40 12.52 15.75
C GLU A 28 -3.16 13.49 14.84
N SER A 29 -4.48 13.63 15.04
CA SER A 29 -5.32 14.57 14.28
C SER A 29 -4.90 16.02 14.54
N VAL A 30 -4.71 16.39 15.81
CA VAL A 30 -4.27 17.74 16.21
C VAL A 30 -2.86 18.02 15.69
N LEU A 31 -1.93 17.07 15.88
CA LEU A 31 -0.56 17.20 15.40
C LEU A 31 -0.49 17.31 13.88
N PHE A 32 -1.27 16.51 13.15
CA PHE A 32 -1.35 16.59 11.70
C PHE A 32 -1.80 17.98 11.26
N LYS A 33 -2.89 18.50 11.83
CA LYS A 33 -3.42 19.83 11.50
C LYS A 33 -2.39 20.92 11.77
N ALA A 34 -1.74 20.91 12.93
CA ALA A 34 -0.69 21.84 13.29
C ALA A 34 0.49 21.81 12.30
N LYS A 35 0.95 20.61 11.91
CA LYS A 35 2.01 20.43 10.91
C LYS A 35 1.62 20.96 9.52
N GLN A 36 0.36 20.78 9.09
CA GLN A 36 -0.11 21.33 7.82
C GLN A 36 -0.15 22.86 7.84
N PHE A 37 -0.71 23.45 8.90
CA PHE A 37 -0.73 24.91 9.05
C PHE A 37 0.68 25.51 9.12
N TYR A 38 1.61 24.84 9.78
CA TYR A 38 3.01 25.28 9.80
C TYR A 38 3.63 25.30 8.41
N LYS A 39 3.38 24.26 7.58
CA LYS A 39 3.85 24.24 6.18
C LYS A 39 3.20 25.33 5.34
N GLU A 40 1.90 25.55 5.52
CA GLU A 40 1.14 26.61 4.85
C GLU A 40 1.68 28.00 5.17
N ALA A 41 1.93 28.27 6.46
CA ALA A 41 2.51 29.53 6.91
C ALA A 41 3.93 29.77 6.35
N GLN A 42 4.68 28.71 6.06
CA GLN A 42 6.00 28.78 5.41
C GLN A 42 5.92 28.87 3.87
N GLY A 43 4.74 28.86 3.26
CA GLY A 43 4.59 28.77 1.81
C GLY A 43 5.02 27.43 1.20
N LYS A 44 5.29 26.41 2.02
CA LYS A 44 5.75 25.07 1.60
C LYS A 44 4.58 24.14 1.28
N ASN A 45 3.65 24.65 0.46
CA ASN A 45 2.45 23.92 0.08
C ASN A 45 2.74 22.89 -1.00
N THR A 46 2.13 21.70 -0.84
CA THR A 46 2.12 20.68 -1.89
C THR A 46 1.39 21.24 -3.11
N LYS A 47 2.07 21.24 -4.27
CA LYS A 47 1.51 21.75 -5.54
C LYS A 47 0.81 20.66 -6.37
N PHE A 48 1.18 19.40 -6.14
CA PHE A 48 0.71 18.25 -6.92
C PHE A 48 0.18 17.16 -6.00
N PHE A 49 -0.98 16.62 -6.38
CA PHE A 49 -1.74 15.64 -5.63
C PHE A 49 -2.08 14.47 -6.54
N PRO A 50 -2.28 13.26 -5.96
CA PRO A 50 -2.81 12.14 -6.72
C PRO A 50 -4.16 12.49 -7.35
N LYS A 51 -4.37 12.00 -8.57
CA LYS A 51 -5.63 12.11 -9.30
C LYS A 51 -6.44 10.84 -9.09
N PHE A 52 -7.70 10.99 -8.70
CA PHE A 52 -8.60 9.87 -8.52
C PHE A 52 -9.74 9.90 -9.54
N LYS A 53 -10.20 8.72 -9.95
CA LYS A 53 -11.40 8.58 -10.76
C LYS A 53 -12.63 8.53 -9.83
N ARG A 54 -13.79 8.94 -10.34
CA ARG A 54 -15.07 8.71 -9.65
C ARG A 54 -15.23 7.22 -9.34
N GLY A 55 -15.72 6.90 -8.15
CA GLY A 55 -15.89 5.53 -7.67
C GLY A 55 -14.64 4.90 -7.04
N THR A 56 -13.47 5.55 -7.12
CA THR A 56 -12.25 5.04 -6.46
C THR A 56 -12.44 5.02 -4.94
N ILE A 57 -12.07 3.91 -4.30
CA ILE A 57 -12.06 3.79 -2.84
C ILE A 57 -10.73 4.32 -2.31
N VAL A 58 -10.78 5.27 -1.39
CA VAL A 58 -9.62 5.87 -0.72
C VAL A 58 -9.69 5.67 0.79
N TYR A 59 -8.55 5.65 1.48
CA TYR A 59 -8.51 5.61 2.95
C TYR A 59 -8.25 7.00 3.51
N VAL A 60 -9.21 7.54 4.25
CA VAL A 60 -9.27 8.93 4.70
C VAL A 60 -9.09 9.02 6.20
N LYS A 61 -8.24 9.95 6.64
CA LYS A 61 -8.14 10.37 8.04
C LYS A 61 -9.06 11.57 8.28
N PHE A 62 -10.32 11.32 8.65
CA PHE A 62 -11.29 12.40 8.90
C PHE A 62 -10.93 13.24 10.12
N GLY A 63 -10.13 12.68 11.04
CA GLY A 63 -9.75 13.30 12.30
C GLY A 63 -10.80 13.09 13.38
N VAL A 64 -10.71 13.81 14.48
CA VAL A 64 -11.72 13.78 15.54
C VAL A 64 -12.60 15.01 15.41
N ASN A 65 -13.91 14.78 15.22
CA ASN A 65 -14.90 15.81 14.97
C ASN A 65 -15.95 15.89 16.11
N ILE A 66 -16.71 16.98 16.13
CA ILE A 66 -17.64 17.31 17.22
C ILE A 66 -18.90 16.45 17.11
N GLY A 67 -19.46 16.04 18.25
CA GLY A 67 -20.74 15.34 18.29
C GLY A 67 -20.78 14.07 17.41
N SER A 68 -21.79 13.99 16.55
CA SER A 68 -22.04 12.85 15.66
C SER A 68 -21.42 13.01 14.26
N GLU A 69 -20.60 14.04 14.04
CA GLU A 69 -19.82 14.16 12.81
C GLU A 69 -18.88 12.97 12.65
N LEU A 70 -18.72 12.51 11.41
CA LEU A 70 -17.86 11.37 11.13
C LEU A 70 -16.44 11.63 11.63
N SER A 71 -15.98 10.77 12.53
CA SER A 71 -14.66 10.85 13.14
C SER A 71 -13.87 9.56 12.88
N GLY A 72 -12.55 9.64 12.97
CA GLY A 72 -11.65 8.52 12.81
C GLY A 72 -11.23 8.27 11.36
N ASN A 73 -10.60 7.11 11.15
CA ASN A 73 -10.07 6.72 9.84
C ASN A 73 -11.04 5.75 9.15
N HIS A 74 -11.46 6.09 7.94
CA HIS A 74 -12.48 5.35 7.20
C HIS A 74 -12.09 5.20 5.74
N PHE A 75 -12.53 4.12 5.12
CA PHE A 75 -12.61 4.09 3.65
C PHE A 75 -13.68 5.07 3.20
N ALA A 76 -13.51 5.62 2.01
CA ALA A 76 -14.50 6.48 1.37
C ALA A 76 -14.43 6.32 -0.14
N ILE A 77 -15.53 6.57 -0.83
CA ILE A 77 -15.63 6.52 -2.28
C ILE A 77 -15.55 7.94 -2.83
N VAL A 78 -14.73 8.16 -3.85
CA VAL A 78 -14.61 9.43 -4.56
C VAL A 78 -15.88 9.72 -5.37
N LEU A 79 -16.48 10.89 -5.15
CA LEU A 79 -17.66 11.36 -5.88
C LEU A 79 -17.31 12.28 -7.06
N ASP A 80 -16.18 12.99 -6.99
CA ASP A 80 -15.75 13.93 -8.02
C ASP A 80 -15.62 13.24 -9.38
N LYS A 81 -16.34 13.77 -10.40
CA LYS A 81 -16.20 13.33 -11.80
C LYS A 81 -14.91 13.85 -12.44
N TYR A 82 -14.52 15.08 -12.08
CA TYR A 82 -13.38 15.78 -12.67
C TYR A 82 -12.35 16.13 -11.59
N ASP A 83 -11.32 15.31 -11.50
CA ASP A 83 -10.17 15.55 -10.62
C ASP A 83 -8.90 15.88 -11.41
N LYS A 84 -8.02 16.71 -10.84
CA LYS A 84 -6.76 17.14 -11.45
C LYS A 84 -5.62 17.14 -10.43
N VAL A 85 -4.40 16.98 -10.92
CA VAL A 85 -3.20 16.90 -10.09
C VAL A 85 -2.93 18.18 -9.29
N THR A 86 -3.39 19.33 -9.74
CA THR A 86 -3.23 20.61 -9.02
C THR A 86 -4.36 20.90 -8.02
N LYS A 87 -5.40 20.05 -7.97
CA LYS A 87 -6.52 20.23 -7.03
C LYS A 87 -6.20 19.52 -5.72
N SER A 88 -6.13 20.29 -4.64
CA SER A 88 -5.88 19.78 -3.29
C SER A 88 -7.09 19.17 -2.62
N THR A 89 -8.30 19.42 -3.12
CA THR A 89 -9.54 18.93 -2.52
C THR A 89 -10.20 17.81 -3.32
N ILE A 90 -10.99 16.99 -2.65
CA ILE A 90 -11.78 15.92 -3.27
C ILE A 90 -13.05 15.67 -2.45
N THR A 91 -14.18 15.46 -3.11
CA THR A 91 -15.44 15.10 -2.46
C THR A 91 -15.56 13.59 -2.35
N VAL A 92 -15.87 13.09 -1.15
CA VAL A 92 -15.97 11.66 -0.87
C VAL A 92 -17.25 11.32 -0.08
N VAL A 93 -17.75 10.10 -0.29
CA VAL A 93 -18.75 9.47 0.57
C VAL A 93 -18.09 8.40 1.45
N PRO A 94 -18.11 8.54 2.78
CA PRO A 94 -17.50 7.56 3.68
C PRO A 94 -18.17 6.18 3.64
N LEU A 95 -17.43 5.14 3.99
CA LEU A 95 -17.92 3.77 4.14
C LEU A 95 -18.06 3.36 5.61
N SER A 96 -19.10 2.57 5.86
CA SER A 96 -19.43 1.94 7.13
C SER A 96 -19.69 0.46 6.92
N SER A 97 -19.40 -0.35 7.94
CA SER A 97 -19.83 -1.76 8.00
C SER A 97 -21.11 -1.95 8.82
N LYS A 98 -21.80 -0.86 9.14
CA LYS A 98 -23.05 -0.84 9.91
C LYS A 98 -24.15 -0.27 9.05
N ASN A 99 -25.29 -0.95 9.06
CA ASN A 99 -26.51 -0.46 8.44
C ASN A 99 -27.04 0.77 9.19
N ASN A 100 -27.63 1.70 8.45
CA ASN A 100 -28.35 2.86 8.98
C ASN A 100 -29.39 3.29 7.94
N LYS A 101 -30.55 3.80 8.40
CA LYS A 101 -31.60 4.30 7.51
C LYS A 101 -31.12 5.35 6.52
N TYR A 102 -30.10 6.14 6.82
CA TYR A 102 -29.58 7.18 5.92
C TYR A 102 -28.39 6.73 5.07
N TYR A 103 -28.02 5.45 5.12
CA TYR A 103 -26.92 4.91 4.31
C TYR A 103 -27.47 4.20 3.07
N GLN A 104 -26.57 3.90 2.14
CA GLN A 104 -26.84 3.08 0.97
C GLN A 104 -25.97 1.82 1.03
N GLU A 105 -26.60 0.66 1.04
CA GLU A 105 -25.89 -0.61 0.87
C GLU A 105 -25.27 -0.71 -0.53
N LEU A 106 -24.03 -1.18 -0.61
CA LEU A 106 -23.35 -1.44 -1.87
C LEU A 106 -23.56 -2.89 -2.29
N ASN A 107 -23.30 -3.19 -3.57
CA ASN A 107 -23.32 -4.57 -4.02
C ASN A 107 -22.26 -5.42 -3.26
N PRO A 108 -22.52 -6.70 -2.98
CA PRO A 108 -21.61 -7.55 -2.19
C PRO A 108 -20.18 -7.62 -2.76
N TYR A 109 -20.03 -7.61 -4.08
CA TYR A 109 -18.73 -7.63 -4.75
C TYR A 109 -17.98 -6.28 -4.71
N ASP A 110 -18.60 -5.22 -4.20
CA ASP A 110 -17.97 -3.92 -3.95
C ASP A 110 -17.54 -3.74 -2.49
N ASN A 111 -17.69 -4.77 -1.65
CA ASN A 111 -17.07 -4.80 -0.35
C ASN A 111 -15.53 -4.62 -0.45
N ILE A 112 -14.98 -3.86 0.49
CA ILE A 112 -13.56 -3.49 0.53
C ILE A 112 -12.61 -4.70 0.54
N TYR A 113 -12.92 -5.76 1.28
CA TYR A 113 -12.11 -6.96 1.33
C TYR A 113 -12.06 -7.67 -0.02
N PHE A 114 -13.20 -7.81 -0.70
CA PHE A 114 -13.25 -8.45 -2.00
C PHE A 114 -12.44 -7.67 -3.04
N LYS A 115 -12.66 -6.35 -3.13
CA LYS A 115 -11.91 -5.47 -4.04
C LYS A 115 -10.41 -5.46 -3.75
N ASN A 116 -10.03 -5.40 -2.47
CA ASN A 116 -8.63 -5.49 -2.04
C ASN A 116 -7.99 -6.83 -2.40
N SER A 117 -8.70 -7.93 -2.15
CA SER A 117 -8.22 -9.28 -2.46
C SER A 117 -7.99 -9.43 -3.96
N LYS A 118 -8.96 -9.02 -4.78
CA LYS A 118 -8.83 -9.05 -6.25
C LYS A 118 -7.65 -8.21 -6.74
N TYR A 119 -7.45 -7.00 -6.18
CA TYR A 119 -6.31 -6.15 -6.52
C TYR A 119 -4.97 -6.86 -6.26
N HIS A 120 -4.80 -7.44 -5.07
CA HIS A 120 -3.55 -8.10 -4.70
C HIS A 120 -3.33 -9.42 -5.43
N LEU A 121 -4.38 -10.22 -5.66
CA LEU A 121 -4.27 -11.44 -6.45
C LEU A 121 -3.81 -11.14 -7.88
N ASN A 122 -4.41 -10.15 -8.54
CA ASN A 122 -3.97 -9.72 -9.86
C ASN A 122 -2.51 -9.25 -9.86
N LYS A 123 -2.06 -8.56 -8.80
CA LYS A 123 -0.65 -8.14 -8.67
C LYS A 123 0.30 -9.31 -8.47
N ILE A 124 -0.12 -10.33 -7.72
CA ILE A 124 0.65 -11.57 -7.55
C ILE A 124 0.76 -12.30 -8.90
N ASP A 125 -0.32 -12.39 -9.67
CA ASP A 125 -0.29 -13.01 -11.00
C ASP A 125 0.67 -12.25 -11.94
N GLU A 126 0.61 -10.91 -11.96
CA GLU A 126 1.58 -10.08 -12.70
C GLU A 126 3.03 -10.34 -12.27
N LEU A 127 3.29 -10.52 -10.98
CA LEU A 127 4.62 -10.81 -10.45
C LEU A 127 5.11 -12.20 -10.86
N ILE A 128 4.23 -13.22 -10.82
CA ILE A 128 4.54 -14.58 -11.25
C ILE A 128 4.96 -14.56 -12.71
N SER A 129 4.16 -13.97 -13.60
CA SER A 129 4.49 -13.89 -15.03
C SER A 129 5.81 -13.15 -15.29
N LYS A 130 6.07 -12.05 -14.58
CA LYS A 130 7.34 -11.31 -14.70
C LYS A 130 8.54 -12.15 -14.24
N TRP A 131 8.39 -12.90 -13.15
CA TRP A 131 9.45 -13.75 -12.62
C TRP A 131 9.73 -14.94 -13.53
N GLU A 132 8.71 -15.56 -14.12
CA GLU A 132 8.86 -16.65 -15.09
C GLU A 132 9.71 -16.24 -16.30
N VAL A 133 9.51 -15.03 -16.83
CA VAL A 133 10.32 -14.50 -17.93
C VAL A 133 11.76 -14.24 -17.48
N LYS A 134 11.94 -13.46 -16.39
CA LYS A 134 13.28 -13.09 -15.89
C LYS A 134 14.12 -14.29 -15.46
N SER A 135 13.51 -15.28 -14.81
CA SER A 135 14.24 -16.47 -14.35
C SER A 135 14.77 -17.28 -15.54
N LYS A 136 14.02 -17.39 -16.64
CA LYS A 136 14.49 -18.00 -17.88
C LYS A 136 15.67 -17.23 -18.49
N GLU A 137 15.59 -15.90 -18.53
CA GLU A 137 16.70 -15.04 -18.99
C GLU A 137 17.97 -15.30 -18.17
N TYR A 138 17.86 -15.33 -16.84
CA TYR A 138 19.00 -15.63 -15.98
C TYR A 138 19.56 -17.04 -16.17
N ILE A 139 18.71 -18.05 -16.37
CA ILE A 139 19.15 -19.41 -16.67
C ILE A 139 19.91 -19.46 -18.00
N SER A 140 19.41 -18.78 -19.04
CA SER A 140 20.10 -18.68 -20.33
C SER A 140 21.46 -17.97 -20.22
N GLU A 141 21.58 -16.92 -19.41
CA GLU A 141 22.86 -16.27 -19.11
C GLU A 141 23.83 -17.24 -18.40
N ILE A 142 23.34 -18.02 -17.44
CA ILE A 142 24.14 -19.04 -16.73
C ILE A 142 24.65 -20.08 -17.73
N ASP A 143 23.78 -20.62 -18.58
CA ASP A 143 24.14 -21.62 -19.59
C ASP A 143 25.18 -21.09 -20.58
N ALA A 144 25.03 -19.84 -21.05
CA ALA A 144 25.98 -19.19 -21.94
C ALA A 144 27.36 -18.98 -21.27
N SER A 145 27.40 -18.73 -19.96
CA SER A 145 28.65 -18.54 -19.20
C SER A 145 29.32 -19.85 -18.78
N ARG A 146 28.61 -20.98 -18.83
CA ARG A 146 29.08 -22.29 -18.35
C ARG A 146 30.41 -22.73 -18.96
N PRO A 147 30.67 -22.59 -20.27
CA PRO A 147 31.96 -22.97 -20.86
C PRO A 147 33.11 -22.15 -20.29
N ASN A 148 32.93 -20.84 -20.12
CA ASN A 148 33.94 -19.95 -19.56
C ASN A 148 34.25 -20.29 -18.10
N ASN A 149 33.22 -20.49 -17.28
CA ASN A 149 33.40 -20.88 -15.88
C ASN A 149 34.11 -22.23 -15.75
N LEU A 150 33.81 -23.20 -16.62
CA LEU A 150 34.51 -24.49 -16.65
C LEU A 150 35.98 -24.34 -17.04
N ASN A 151 36.27 -23.46 -18.00
CA ASN A 151 37.64 -23.15 -18.41
C ASN A 151 38.41 -22.46 -17.28
N ASP A 152 37.81 -21.47 -16.61
CA ASP A 152 38.38 -20.78 -15.46
C ASP A 152 38.69 -21.75 -14.32
N PHE A 153 37.75 -22.65 -14.00
CA PHE A 153 37.96 -23.72 -13.02
C PHE A 153 39.14 -24.63 -13.39
N LYS A 154 39.17 -25.14 -14.63
CA LYS A 154 40.27 -26.00 -15.12
C LYS A 154 41.63 -25.29 -15.05
N ASN A 155 41.67 -24.01 -15.42
CA ASN A 155 42.88 -23.20 -15.38
C ASN A 155 43.37 -22.99 -13.95
N TYR A 156 42.46 -22.73 -13.01
CA TYR A 156 42.79 -22.58 -11.60
C TYR A 156 43.35 -23.87 -11.00
N VAL A 157 42.69 -25.02 -11.23
CA VAL A 157 43.14 -26.33 -10.76
C VAL A 157 44.52 -26.67 -11.34
N THR A 158 44.70 -26.48 -12.66
CA THR A 158 45.99 -26.75 -13.32
C THR A 158 47.11 -25.90 -12.73
N LYS A 159 46.89 -24.60 -12.50
CA LYS A 159 47.88 -23.70 -11.88
C LYS A 159 48.25 -24.14 -10.46
N LEU A 160 47.26 -24.53 -9.66
CA LEU A 160 47.50 -25.00 -8.30
C LEU A 160 48.31 -26.31 -8.28
N LEU A 161 47.99 -27.27 -9.14
CA LEU A 161 48.72 -28.55 -9.19
C LEU A 161 50.18 -28.35 -9.64
N ILE A 162 50.42 -27.53 -10.65
CA ILE A 162 51.78 -27.22 -11.12
C ILE A 162 52.61 -26.57 -10.00
N ALA A 163 52.01 -25.65 -9.23
CA ALA A 163 52.70 -24.98 -8.13
C ALA A 163 53.04 -25.90 -6.94
N ASN A 164 52.49 -27.11 -6.91
CA ASN A 164 52.66 -28.09 -5.83
C ASN A 164 53.18 -29.44 -6.35
N ASP A 165 53.95 -29.44 -7.45
CA ASP A 165 54.55 -30.64 -8.05
C ASP A 165 53.56 -31.78 -8.36
N GLY A 166 52.30 -31.44 -8.62
CA GLY A 166 51.23 -32.39 -8.87
C GLY A 166 50.70 -33.13 -7.63
N ILE A 167 51.17 -32.78 -6.42
CA ILE A 167 50.76 -33.42 -5.17
C ILE A 167 49.40 -32.85 -4.74
N MET A 168 48.42 -33.73 -4.52
CA MET A 168 47.12 -33.34 -3.95
C MET A 168 47.16 -33.45 -2.43
N THR A 169 47.02 -32.33 -1.74
CA THR A 169 46.92 -32.25 -0.28
C THR A 169 45.51 -31.81 0.14
N ASP A 170 45.18 -31.99 1.42
CA ASP A 170 43.90 -31.56 1.97
C ASP A 170 43.67 -30.04 1.80
N ASP A 171 44.73 -29.23 1.91
CA ASP A 171 44.63 -27.78 1.72
C ASP A 171 44.34 -27.42 0.25
N ILE A 172 45.00 -28.09 -0.70
CA ILE A 172 44.75 -27.90 -2.13
C ILE A 172 43.31 -28.31 -2.47
N GLN A 173 42.85 -29.46 -1.97
CA GLN A 173 41.47 -29.91 -2.17
C GLN A 173 40.46 -28.89 -1.63
N LYS A 174 40.73 -28.32 -0.44
CA LYS A 174 39.91 -27.25 0.14
C LYS A 174 39.89 -25.99 -0.74
N ASN A 175 41.04 -25.57 -1.26
CA ASN A 175 41.13 -24.40 -2.14
C ASN A 175 40.40 -24.60 -3.47
N ILE A 176 40.43 -25.81 -4.04
CA ILE A 176 39.65 -26.18 -5.23
C ILE A 176 38.15 -26.11 -4.93
N ASN A 177 37.72 -26.69 -3.81
CA ASN A 177 36.32 -26.67 -3.39
C ASN A 177 35.83 -25.22 -3.20
N ASN A 178 36.57 -24.39 -2.46
CA ASN A 178 36.22 -22.98 -2.25
C ASN A 178 36.08 -22.21 -3.57
N TYR A 179 37.01 -22.39 -4.51
CA TYR A 179 36.93 -21.70 -5.81
C TYR A 179 35.75 -22.19 -6.65
N SER A 180 35.44 -23.49 -6.60
CA SER A 180 34.24 -24.04 -7.24
C SER A 180 32.96 -23.40 -6.67
N GLU A 181 32.90 -23.22 -5.34
CA GLU A 181 31.76 -22.60 -4.66
C GLU A 181 31.61 -21.12 -5.02
N GLU A 182 32.73 -20.40 -5.18
CA GLU A 182 32.77 -19.01 -5.62
C GLU A 182 32.18 -18.88 -7.04
N LEU A 183 32.62 -19.71 -7.98
CA LEU A 183 32.13 -19.69 -9.36
C LEU A 183 30.62 -20.01 -9.42
N ILE A 184 30.18 -21.02 -8.67
CA ILE A 184 28.75 -21.38 -8.57
C ILE A 184 27.96 -20.21 -7.98
N THR A 185 28.46 -19.58 -6.92
CA THR A 185 27.80 -18.45 -6.26
C THR A 185 27.67 -17.26 -7.21
N LYS A 186 28.73 -16.93 -7.94
CA LYS A 186 28.74 -15.85 -8.93
C LYS A 186 27.76 -16.12 -10.07
N ALA A 187 27.74 -17.34 -10.61
CA ALA A 187 26.82 -17.74 -11.67
C ALA A 187 25.35 -17.62 -11.21
N LEU A 188 25.04 -18.10 -10.00
CA LEU A 188 23.67 -18.14 -9.48
C LEU A 188 23.21 -16.82 -8.82
N TYR A 189 24.09 -15.82 -8.67
CA TYR A 189 23.82 -14.62 -7.88
C TYR A 189 22.54 -13.89 -8.31
N LYS A 190 22.40 -13.58 -9.61
CA LYS A 190 21.23 -12.87 -10.14
C LYS A 190 19.93 -13.65 -9.93
N LEU A 191 19.96 -14.97 -10.18
CA LEU A 191 18.80 -15.85 -10.01
C LEU A 191 18.37 -15.91 -8.53
N LYS A 192 19.32 -16.11 -7.61
CA LYS A 192 19.05 -16.14 -6.17
C LYS A 192 18.50 -14.80 -5.67
N LYS A 193 19.12 -13.68 -6.08
CA LYS A 193 18.69 -12.33 -5.72
C LYS A 193 17.29 -12.03 -6.26
N GLY A 194 17.04 -12.28 -7.53
CA GLY A 194 15.73 -12.05 -8.15
C GLY A 194 14.63 -12.92 -7.53
N ASN A 195 14.92 -14.18 -7.17
CA ASN A 195 13.95 -15.04 -6.49
C ASN A 195 13.59 -14.49 -5.11
N LYS A 196 14.59 -14.01 -4.36
CA LYS A 196 14.37 -13.38 -3.06
C LYS A 196 13.47 -12.14 -3.18
N GLU A 197 13.78 -11.23 -4.10
CA GLU A 197 12.97 -10.02 -4.36
C GLU A 197 11.52 -10.37 -4.77
N PHE A 198 11.35 -11.37 -5.64
CA PHE A 198 10.03 -11.89 -6.02
C PHE A 198 9.25 -12.41 -4.80
N LEU A 199 9.87 -13.25 -3.97
CA LEU A 199 9.23 -13.82 -2.79
C LEU A 199 8.86 -12.74 -1.75
N GLU A 200 9.74 -11.76 -1.53
CA GLU A 200 9.47 -10.62 -0.65
C GLU A 200 8.29 -9.79 -1.16
N SER A 201 8.25 -9.45 -2.45
CA SER A 201 7.12 -8.70 -3.04
C SER A 201 5.81 -9.48 -2.96
N LYS A 202 5.85 -10.80 -3.20
CA LYS A 202 4.70 -11.68 -3.08
C LYS A 202 4.15 -11.70 -1.65
N ASP A 203 5.03 -11.80 -0.64
CA ASP A 203 4.66 -11.77 0.77
C ASP A 203 3.99 -10.42 1.16
N GLN A 204 4.49 -9.30 0.65
CA GLN A 204 3.88 -7.99 0.91
C GLN A 204 2.44 -7.90 0.38
N HIS A 205 2.15 -8.46 -0.79
CA HIS A 205 0.77 -8.51 -1.29
C HIS A 205 -0.14 -9.43 -0.46
N PHE A 206 0.37 -10.57 0.04
CA PHE A 206 -0.38 -11.41 0.98
C PHE A 206 -0.70 -10.65 2.27
N LYS A 207 0.26 -9.91 2.82
CA LYS A 207 0.03 -9.01 3.97
C LYS A 207 -1.03 -7.95 3.66
N GLY A 208 -1.04 -7.42 2.44
CA GLY A 208 -2.09 -6.50 1.95
C GLY A 208 -3.48 -7.12 1.95
N ILE A 209 -3.62 -8.40 1.59
CA ILE A 209 -4.89 -9.14 1.69
C ILE A 209 -5.32 -9.29 3.15
N GLU A 210 -4.42 -9.78 4.00
CA GLU A 210 -4.71 -10.03 5.42
C GLU A 210 -5.10 -8.76 6.18
N LYS A 211 -4.52 -7.60 5.82
CA LYS A 211 -4.81 -6.29 6.43
C LYS A 211 -6.31 -5.98 6.50
N TYR A 212 -7.09 -6.37 5.49
CA TYR A 212 -8.53 -6.08 5.40
C TYR A 212 -9.43 -7.29 5.66
N LYS A 213 -8.88 -8.41 6.12
CA LYS A 213 -9.61 -9.66 6.40
C LYS A 213 -10.78 -9.51 7.37
N LYS A 214 -10.71 -8.56 8.30
CA LYS A 214 -11.82 -8.23 9.22
C LYS A 214 -13.10 -7.75 8.54
N TYR A 215 -13.07 -7.47 7.23
CA TYR A 215 -14.22 -7.05 6.43
C TYR A 215 -14.76 -8.15 5.50
N LYS A 216 -14.19 -9.37 5.51
CA LYS A 216 -14.52 -10.46 4.58
C LYS A 216 -16.00 -10.84 4.54
N ASN A 217 -16.67 -10.82 5.69
CA ASN A 217 -18.08 -11.21 5.83
C ASN A 217 -18.93 -10.04 6.33
N LYS A 218 -18.64 -8.82 5.86
CA LYS A 218 -19.38 -7.63 6.27
C LYS A 218 -20.00 -6.97 5.06
N ASP A 219 -21.20 -6.46 5.20
CA ASP A 219 -21.76 -5.56 4.21
C ASP A 219 -21.05 -4.20 4.26
N SER A 220 -21.06 -3.51 3.13
CA SER A 220 -20.46 -2.17 3.00
C SER A 220 -21.56 -1.17 2.67
N TYR A 221 -21.62 -0.11 3.45
CA TYR A 221 -22.63 0.94 3.32
C TYR A 221 -21.95 2.29 3.05
N ALA A 222 -22.39 2.99 2.02
CA ALA A 222 -22.02 4.38 1.77
C ALA A 222 -22.85 5.30 2.68
N CYS A 223 -22.16 6.07 3.51
CA CYS A 223 -22.74 7.05 4.43
C CYS A 223 -23.11 8.33 3.68
N VAL A 224 -24.13 8.26 2.81
CA VAL A 224 -24.50 9.37 1.91
C VAL A 224 -24.92 10.64 2.65
N ASN A 225 -25.31 10.54 3.94
CA ASN A 225 -25.58 11.70 4.77
C ASN A 225 -24.34 12.33 5.44
N MET A 226 -23.16 11.77 5.19
CA MET A 226 -21.87 12.21 5.73
C MET A 226 -20.87 12.53 4.61
N ILE A 227 -21.37 12.92 3.44
CA ILE A 227 -20.52 13.36 2.32
C ILE A 227 -19.68 14.55 2.76
N GLN A 228 -18.39 14.50 2.45
CA GLN A 228 -17.44 15.54 2.84
C GLN A 228 -16.49 15.85 1.69
N THR A 229 -16.22 17.14 1.51
CA THR A 229 -15.05 17.61 0.78
C THR A 229 -13.87 17.66 1.72
N ILE A 230 -12.81 16.95 1.37
CA ILE A 230 -11.59 16.86 2.17
C ILE A 230 -10.39 17.39 1.39
N ASP A 231 -9.35 17.78 2.12
CA ASP A 231 -8.03 17.98 1.55
C ASP A 231 -7.36 16.61 1.31
N LYS A 232 -6.77 16.40 0.13
CA LYS A 232 -6.10 15.16 -0.28
C LYS A 232 -4.92 14.79 0.60
N ARG A 233 -4.35 15.73 1.38
CA ARG A 233 -3.34 15.44 2.41
C ARG A 233 -3.89 14.58 3.55
N LYS A 234 -5.21 14.49 3.71
CA LYS A 234 -5.87 13.58 4.66
C LYS A 234 -5.94 12.13 4.14
N LEU A 235 -5.65 11.90 2.86
CA LEU A 235 -5.62 10.56 2.29
C LEU A 235 -4.35 9.83 2.71
N THR A 236 -4.45 8.52 2.88
CA THR A 236 -3.26 7.69 3.01
C THR A 236 -2.56 7.61 1.65
N PRO A 237 -1.22 7.71 1.59
CA PRO A 237 -0.50 7.64 0.33
C PRO A 237 -0.81 6.37 -0.44
N VAL A 238 -0.94 6.51 -1.76
CA VAL A 238 -1.07 5.37 -2.66
C VAL A 238 0.28 4.67 -2.73
N SER A 239 0.29 3.35 -2.55
CA SER A 239 1.47 2.51 -2.74
C SER A 239 1.06 1.24 -3.47
N GLU A 240 2.02 0.52 -4.04
CA GLU A 240 1.75 -0.75 -4.73
C GLU A 240 1.21 -1.85 -3.79
N PHE A 241 1.51 -1.74 -2.49
CA PHE A 241 1.01 -2.65 -1.46
C PHE A 241 -0.24 -2.12 -0.74
N GLU A 242 -0.83 -1.02 -1.24
CA GLU A 242 -2.07 -0.45 -0.74
C GLU A 242 -3.12 -0.42 -1.87
N SER A 243 -4.19 -1.18 -1.69
CA SER A 243 -5.28 -1.19 -2.67
C SER A 243 -6.11 0.09 -2.64
N ALA A 244 -6.20 0.77 -1.50
CA ALA A 244 -6.90 2.05 -1.39
C ALA A 244 -6.22 3.12 -2.28
N GLY A 245 -7.01 3.73 -3.16
CA GLY A 245 -6.56 4.62 -4.22
C GLY A 245 -6.39 3.93 -5.58
N ASN A 246 -6.34 2.60 -5.62
CA ASN A 246 -6.15 1.79 -6.84
C ASN A 246 -7.38 0.96 -7.22
N ILE A 247 -8.35 0.80 -6.31
CA ILE A 247 -9.59 0.05 -6.53
C ILE A 247 -10.78 0.97 -6.68
N THR A 248 -11.76 0.54 -7.48
CA THR A 248 -12.99 1.29 -7.78
C THR A 248 -14.20 0.38 -7.60
N ILE A 249 -15.28 0.94 -7.05
CA ILE A 249 -16.58 0.24 -7.00
C ILE A 249 -17.23 0.18 -8.38
N SER A 250 -18.23 -0.68 -8.55
CA SER A 250 -18.93 -0.82 -9.82
C SER A 250 -19.82 0.38 -10.14
N GLU A 251 -20.20 0.49 -11.41
CA GLU A 251 -21.13 1.53 -11.87
C GLU A 251 -22.51 1.37 -11.24
N GLU A 252 -22.96 0.13 -11.04
CA GLU A 252 -24.22 -0.20 -10.36
C GLU A 252 -24.22 0.35 -8.93
N SER A 253 -23.15 0.13 -8.15
CA SER A 253 -23.03 0.68 -6.80
C SER A 253 -22.93 2.21 -6.80
N MET A 254 -22.28 2.82 -7.80
CA MET A 254 -22.27 4.27 -7.95
C MET A 254 -23.67 4.84 -8.22
N ASN A 255 -24.47 4.14 -9.04
CA ASN A 255 -25.86 4.53 -9.33
C ASN A 255 -26.76 4.39 -8.10
N LEU A 256 -26.57 3.34 -7.29
CA LEU A 256 -27.24 3.20 -6.00
C LEU A 256 -26.97 4.40 -5.08
N ILE A 257 -25.70 4.81 -4.96
CA ILE A 257 -25.28 5.97 -4.16
C ILE A 257 -25.97 7.24 -4.67
N GLU A 258 -25.92 7.49 -5.99
CA GLU A 258 -26.52 8.68 -6.59
C GLU A 258 -28.03 8.74 -6.35
N ASN A 259 -28.73 7.62 -6.58
CA ASN A 259 -30.16 7.51 -6.34
C ASN A 259 -30.51 7.72 -4.86
N ARG A 260 -29.68 7.24 -3.93
CA ARG A 260 -29.90 7.48 -2.50
C ARG A 260 -29.72 8.95 -2.12
N ILE A 261 -28.68 9.60 -2.64
CA ILE A 261 -28.44 11.05 -2.41
C ILE A 261 -29.65 11.85 -2.90
N ARG A 262 -30.09 11.56 -4.13
CA ARG A 262 -31.30 12.11 -4.75
C ARG A 262 -32.52 11.99 -3.83
N LYS A 263 -32.81 10.78 -3.33
CA LYS A 263 -33.95 10.51 -2.43
C LYS A 263 -33.86 11.20 -1.06
N ILE A 264 -32.66 11.49 -0.55
CA ILE A 264 -32.50 12.06 0.81
C ILE A 264 -32.51 13.60 0.77
N TYR A 265 -31.91 14.19 -0.26
CA TYR A 265 -31.60 15.63 -0.27
C TYR A 265 -32.38 16.45 -1.28
N PHE A 266 -33.08 15.79 -2.21
CA PHE A 266 -33.81 16.47 -3.28
C PHE A 266 -35.25 15.96 -3.30
N ASN A 267 -36.20 16.86 -3.58
CA ASN A 267 -37.59 16.50 -3.80
C ASN A 267 -37.70 15.90 -5.20
N ILE A 268 -38.06 14.61 -5.27
CA ILE A 268 -38.33 13.87 -6.50
C ILE A 268 -39.70 13.23 -6.35
#